data_AF-A0A1R1YF90-F1
#
_entry.id   AF-A0A1R1YF90-F1
#
_cell.length_a   1.000
_cell.length_b   1.000
_cell.length_c   1.000
_cell.angle_alpha   90.00
_cell.angle_beta   90.00
_cell.angle_gamma   90.00
#
_symmetry.space_group_name_H-M   'P 1'
#
loop_
_entity.id
_entity.type
_entity.pdbx_description
1 polymer ?
#
loop_
_entity_poly.entity_id
_entity_poly.type
_entity_poly.pdbx_seq_one_letter_code
_entity_poly.pdbx_strand_id
1 'polypeptide(L)'
;MFSILKSKAIPQAVSRSSAIISSAATRSLFTVTRLSILPKSSTNSSSAANPQSAVPQSVASNPLLSSISSFNPLTKLFNFDQIRFTTYGQEYQPSQIKRKRKHGFLRRLRTKNGRKVLQRRMLKGRRFLSH
;
A
#
# COMPACT_ATOMS: atom_id res chain seq x y z
N MET A 1 -36.60 8.19 -62.94
CA MET A 1 -36.05 8.80 -61.71
C MET A 1 -34.70 8.15 -61.42
N PHE A 2 -33.65 8.60 -62.11
CA PHE A 2 -32.28 8.10 -61.93
C PHE A 2 -31.62 8.89 -60.80
N SER A 3 -31.22 8.21 -59.72
CA SER A 3 -30.42 8.79 -58.65
C SER A 3 -28.96 8.39 -58.81
N ILE A 4 -28.14 9.41 -59.01
CA ILE A 4 -26.68 9.43 -59.19
C ILE A 4 -26.03 9.62 -57.80
N LEU A 5 -24.78 9.16 -57.66
CA LEU A 5 -23.74 9.50 -56.66
C LEU A 5 -23.63 8.52 -55.48
N LYS A 6 -22.46 8.04 -55.03
CA LYS A 6 -21.06 8.46 -55.20
C LYS A 6 -20.16 7.25 -54.87
N SER A 7 -19.27 6.85 -55.78
CA SER A 7 -18.21 5.88 -55.49
C SER A 7 -17.12 6.56 -54.64
N LYS A 8 -16.84 5.99 -53.46
CA LYS A 8 -15.71 6.40 -52.60
C LYS A 8 -14.47 5.65 -53.10
N ALA A 9 -13.51 6.37 -53.65
CA ALA A 9 -12.23 5.80 -54.07
C ALA A 9 -11.47 5.19 -52.87
N ILE A 10 -10.98 3.96 -53.06
CA ILE A 10 -10.10 3.24 -52.13
C ILE A 10 -8.66 3.60 -52.52
N PRO A 11 -7.83 4.19 -51.64
CA PRO A 11 -6.42 4.37 -51.94
C PRO A 11 -5.70 3.03 -51.89
N GLN A 12 -5.02 2.66 -52.99
CA GLN A 12 -4.13 1.50 -53.04
C GLN A 12 -2.94 1.71 -52.10
N ALA A 13 -2.71 0.76 -51.22
CA ALA A 13 -1.62 0.80 -50.25
C ALA A 13 -0.28 0.51 -50.95
N VAL A 14 0.66 1.45 -50.79
CA VAL A 14 2.06 1.38 -51.19
C VAL A 14 2.76 0.20 -50.50
N SER A 15 3.62 -0.48 -51.25
CA SER A 15 4.43 -1.62 -50.81
C SER A 15 5.23 -1.29 -49.55
N ARG A 16 5.06 -2.11 -48.51
CA ARG A 16 5.95 -2.08 -47.34
C ARG A 16 7.12 -3.00 -47.63
N SER A 17 8.28 -2.39 -47.87
CA SER A 17 9.57 -3.06 -47.96
C SER A 17 9.76 -4.05 -46.81
N SER A 18 9.98 -5.32 -47.15
CA SER A 18 10.32 -6.38 -46.20
C SER A 18 11.76 -6.19 -45.71
N ALA A 19 11.92 -5.51 -44.57
CA ALA A 19 13.20 -5.48 -43.88
C ALA A 19 13.48 -6.86 -43.27
N ILE A 20 14.56 -7.47 -43.74
CA ILE A 20 15.14 -8.71 -43.24
C ILE A 20 15.50 -8.48 -41.76
N ILE A 21 14.83 -9.20 -40.86
CA ILE A 21 15.21 -9.25 -39.45
C ILE A 21 16.38 -10.22 -39.35
N SER A 22 17.59 -9.68 -39.16
CA SER A 22 18.77 -10.45 -38.82
C SER A 22 18.52 -11.27 -37.55
N SER A 23 18.62 -12.58 -37.67
CA SER A 23 18.54 -13.54 -36.58
C SER A 23 19.79 -13.44 -35.70
N ALA A 24 19.72 -12.69 -34.61
CA ALA A 24 20.72 -12.77 -33.54
C ALA A 24 20.29 -13.88 -32.56
N ALA A 25 20.93 -15.04 -32.70
CA ALA A 25 20.78 -16.18 -31.81
C ALA A 25 21.36 -15.88 -30.42
N THR A 26 20.55 -16.22 -29.41
CA THR A 26 20.92 -16.80 -28.11
C THR A 26 22.34 -16.57 -27.57
N ARG A 27 22.44 -15.96 -26.37
CA ARG A 27 22.94 -16.67 -25.18
C ARG A 27 22.83 -15.83 -23.91
N SER A 28 21.99 -16.34 -23.01
CA SER A 28 21.96 -16.05 -21.59
C SER A 28 23.30 -16.40 -20.95
N LEU A 29 23.86 -15.47 -20.17
CA LEU A 29 24.65 -15.78 -18.99
C LEU A 29 24.30 -14.74 -17.91
N PHE A 30 23.40 -15.12 -17.01
CA PHE A 30 23.19 -14.42 -15.76
C PHE A 30 24.46 -14.59 -14.90
N THR A 31 25.23 -13.52 -14.69
CA THR A 31 26.17 -13.45 -13.58
C THR A 31 25.51 -12.63 -12.47
N VAL A 32 24.81 -13.32 -11.57
CA VAL A 32 24.33 -12.73 -10.32
C VAL A 32 25.52 -12.72 -9.35
N THR A 33 26.18 -11.58 -9.22
CA THR A 33 27.10 -11.32 -8.10
C THR A 33 26.26 -11.21 -6.82
N ARG A 34 26.21 -12.30 -6.05
CA ARG A 34 25.58 -12.34 -4.72
C ARG A 34 26.44 -11.55 -3.73
N LEU A 35 26.18 -10.26 -3.56
CA LEU A 35 26.73 -9.47 -2.45
C LEU A 35 26.01 -9.90 -1.15
N SER A 36 26.68 -10.68 -0.31
CA SER A 36 26.19 -11.01 1.03
C SER A 36 26.41 -9.83 1.97
N ILE A 37 25.40 -8.97 2.13
CA ILE A 37 25.39 -7.96 3.18
C ILE A 37 24.77 -8.60 4.43
N LEU A 38 25.61 -8.79 5.44
CA LEU A 38 25.26 -9.28 6.78
C LEU A 38 24.47 -8.19 7.53
N PRO A 39 23.30 -8.46 8.11
CA PRO A 39 22.66 -7.49 9.01
C PRO A 39 23.38 -7.50 10.36
N LYS A 40 23.99 -6.37 10.73
CA LYS A 40 24.46 -6.12 12.10
C LYS A 40 23.25 -6.04 13.03
N SER A 41 23.23 -6.88 14.06
CA SER A 41 22.30 -6.83 15.18
C SER A 41 22.53 -5.55 16.00
N SER A 42 21.63 -4.57 15.89
CA SER A 42 21.56 -3.47 16.84
C SER A 42 20.81 -3.93 18.09
N THR A 43 21.55 -4.25 19.14
CA THR A 43 20.99 -4.38 20.49
C THR A 43 20.63 -2.98 20.99
N ASN A 44 19.37 -2.58 20.85
CA ASN A 44 18.84 -1.43 21.57
C ASN A 44 18.69 -1.82 23.05
N SER A 45 19.76 -1.67 23.83
CA SER A 45 19.66 -1.62 25.28
C SER A 45 19.08 -0.26 25.66
N SER A 46 17.76 -0.17 25.71
CA SER A 46 17.08 0.94 26.37
C SER A 46 17.29 0.77 27.88
N SER A 47 18.39 1.32 28.41
CA SER A 47 18.50 1.66 29.81
C SER A 47 17.43 2.71 30.10
N ALA A 48 16.31 2.26 30.65
CA ALA A 48 15.30 3.13 31.22
C ALA A 48 15.97 3.95 32.33
N ALA A 49 16.31 5.19 32.00
CA ALA A 49 16.68 6.19 32.99
C ALA A 49 15.47 6.37 33.91
N ASN A 50 15.57 5.80 35.09
CA ASN A 50 14.64 5.97 36.19
C ASN A 50 14.84 7.40 36.73
N PRO A 51 13.92 8.35 36.54
CA PRO A 51 14.04 9.63 37.22
C PRO A 51 13.63 9.39 38.67
N GLN A 52 14.66 9.32 39.52
CA GLN A 52 14.53 9.40 40.97
C GLN A 52 13.62 10.57 41.33
N SER A 53 12.51 10.28 41.99
CA SER A 53 11.81 11.25 42.83
C SER A 53 11.90 10.74 44.26
N ALA A 54 12.93 11.21 44.95
CA ALA A 54 13.03 11.10 46.39
C ALA A 54 11.91 11.95 47.01
N VAL A 55 10.90 11.29 47.57
CA VAL A 55 9.99 11.92 48.54
C VAL A 55 10.02 11.04 49.80
N PRO A 56 10.53 11.53 50.94
CA PRO A 56 10.34 10.86 52.20
C PRO A 56 8.91 11.14 52.65
N GLN A 57 8.00 10.18 52.48
CA GLN A 57 6.72 10.21 53.18
C GLN A 57 6.86 9.40 54.46
N SER A 58 7.06 10.11 55.57
CA SER A 58 6.86 9.60 56.91
C SER A 58 5.42 9.07 57.02
N VAL A 59 5.27 7.74 57.06
CA VAL A 59 4.00 7.12 57.42
C VAL A 59 3.79 7.25 58.93
N ALA A 60 3.35 8.45 59.36
CA ALA A 60 2.61 8.55 60.59
C ALA A 60 1.25 7.87 60.36
N SER A 61 1.19 6.57 60.60
CA SER A 61 -0.04 5.78 60.57
C SER A 61 -0.93 6.22 61.74
N ASN A 62 -1.64 7.32 61.55
CA ASN A 62 -2.84 7.65 62.32
C ASN A 62 -4.00 6.87 61.68
N PRO A 63 -4.50 5.77 62.31
CA PRO A 63 -5.50 4.89 61.69
C PRO A 63 -6.88 5.55 61.53
N LEU A 64 -7.05 6.79 62.00
CA LEU A 64 -8.28 7.56 61.84
C LEU A 64 -8.36 8.41 60.56
N LEU A 65 -7.29 8.48 59.75
CA LEU A 65 -7.23 9.34 58.56
C LEU A 65 -6.94 8.59 57.23
N SER A 66 -6.91 7.26 57.23
CA SER A 66 -6.78 6.45 55.99
C SER A 66 -8.12 6.17 55.29
N SER A 67 -9.23 6.61 55.88
CA SER A 67 -10.60 6.43 55.37
C SER A 67 -11.15 7.61 54.57
N ILE A 68 -10.43 8.75 54.50
CA ILE A 68 -10.90 9.97 53.79
C ILE A 68 -10.28 10.08 52.38
N SER A 69 -9.25 9.30 52.05
CA SER A 69 -8.62 9.34 50.71
C SER A 69 -9.44 8.64 49.61
N SER A 70 -10.59 8.04 49.94
CA SER A 70 -11.46 7.36 48.95
C SER A 70 -12.51 8.27 48.29
N PHE A 71 -12.61 9.55 48.67
CA PHE A 71 -13.53 10.50 48.05
C PHE A 71 -12.86 11.86 47.85
N ASN A 72 -11.95 11.94 46.88
CA ASN A 72 -11.61 13.21 46.24
C ASN A 72 -12.54 13.41 45.02
N PRO A 73 -13.72 14.04 45.15
CA PRO A 73 -14.57 14.35 44.00
C PRO A 73 -13.90 15.32 43.02
N LEU A 74 -12.84 16.01 43.45
CA LEU A 74 -12.15 17.03 42.65
C LEU A 74 -11.28 16.44 41.52
N THR A 75 -10.84 15.19 41.60
CA THR A 75 -10.14 14.53 40.47
C THR A 75 -11.11 14.02 39.41
N LYS A 76 -12.43 13.98 39.71
CA LYS A 76 -13.47 13.65 38.72
C LYS A 76 -13.89 14.85 37.86
N LEU A 77 -13.58 16.08 38.28
CA LEU A 77 -13.83 17.29 37.48
C LEU A 77 -12.77 17.50 36.37
N PHE A 78 -11.63 16.82 36.46
CA PHE A 78 -10.57 16.87 35.44
C PHE A 78 -10.34 15.53 34.72
N ASN A 79 -11.05 14.47 35.11
CA ASN A 79 -11.19 13.27 34.29
C ASN A 79 -12.19 13.56 33.17
N PHE A 80 -11.77 14.39 32.21
CA PHE A 80 -12.31 14.30 30.88
C PHE A 80 -12.04 12.87 30.41
N ASP A 81 -13.07 12.03 30.38
CA ASP A 81 -13.04 10.79 29.60
C ASP A 81 -12.68 11.20 28.17
N GLN A 82 -11.39 11.12 27.84
CA GLN A 82 -10.91 11.49 26.51
C GLN A 82 -11.56 10.53 25.52
N ILE A 83 -12.51 11.03 24.75
CA ILE A 83 -13.09 10.32 23.62
C ILE A 83 -11.95 10.04 22.65
N ARG A 84 -11.44 8.81 22.63
CA ARG A 84 -10.42 8.38 21.67
C ARG A 84 -11.10 7.98 20.38
N PHE A 85 -10.93 8.78 19.34
CA PHE A 85 -11.27 8.37 17.99
C PHE A 85 -10.36 7.21 17.56
N THR A 86 -10.92 6.19 16.93
CA THR A 86 -10.13 5.10 16.35
C THR A 86 -9.22 5.64 15.25
N THR A 87 -7.91 5.40 15.35
CA THR A 87 -6.97 5.75 14.27
C THR A 87 -7.14 4.77 13.11
N TYR A 88 -7.81 5.21 12.06
CA TYR A 88 -7.80 4.55 10.75
C TYR A 88 -6.45 4.77 10.06
N GLY A 89 -6.04 3.90 9.15
CA GLY A 89 -4.78 4.03 8.40
C GLY A 89 -3.98 2.72 8.22
N GLN A 90 -4.43 1.62 8.82
CA GLN A 90 -3.78 0.29 8.71
C GLN A 90 -4.50 -0.64 7.71
N GLU A 91 -5.39 -0.10 6.86
CA GLU A 91 -6.22 -0.89 5.95
C GLU A 91 -5.40 -1.53 4.83
N TYR A 92 -4.40 -0.80 4.34
CA TYR A 92 -3.53 -1.30 3.28
C TYR A 92 -2.32 -2.03 3.85
N GLN A 93 -2.46 -3.35 3.97
CA GLN A 93 -1.32 -4.24 4.24
C GLN A 93 -0.78 -4.82 2.91
N PRO A 94 0.41 -4.40 2.45
CA PRO A 94 0.89 -4.72 1.12
C PRO A 94 1.19 -6.21 0.99
N SER A 95 0.53 -6.88 0.05
CA SER A 95 0.80 -8.27 -0.28
C SER A 95 0.67 -8.51 -1.78
N GLN A 96 1.77 -8.93 -2.41
CA GLN A 96 1.84 -9.07 -3.87
C GLN A 96 0.87 -10.13 -4.39
N ILE A 97 0.72 -11.23 -3.66
CA ILE A 97 -0.22 -12.31 -4.00
C ILE A 97 -1.66 -11.78 -4.02
N LYS A 98 -2.09 -11.07 -2.96
CA LYS A 98 -3.45 -10.51 -2.91
C LYS A 98 -3.65 -9.46 -4.01
N ARG A 99 -2.65 -8.60 -4.25
CA ARG A 99 -2.68 -7.56 -5.30
C ARG A 99 -2.89 -8.16 -6.69
N LYS A 100 -2.09 -9.16 -7.07
CA LYS A 100 -2.17 -9.81 -8.39
C LYS A 100 -3.44 -10.65 -8.57
N ARG A 101 -3.89 -11.35 -7.52
CA ARG A 101 -5.16 -12.13 -7.57
C ARG A 101 -6.39 -11.23 -7.70
N LYS A 102 -6.46 -10.14 -6.93
CA LYS A 102 -7.62 -9.23 -6.93
C LYS A 102 -7.63 -8.28 -8.12
N HIS A 103 -6.47 -7.75 -8.51
CA HIS A 103 -6.39 -6.63 -9.44
C HIS A 103 -5.47 -6.86 -10.65
N GLY A 104 -4.91 -8.07 -10.81
CA GLY A 104 -4.05 -8.40 -11.96
C GLY A 104 -4.81 -8.50 -13.28
N PHE A 105 -4.05 -8.49 -14.37
CA PHE A 105 -4.59 -8.49 -15.74
C PHE A 105 -5.47 -9.72 -16.04
N LEU A 106 -5.01 -10.92 -15.68
CA LEU A 106 -5.75 -12.17 -15.89
C LEU A 106 -7.12 -12.17 -15.18
N ARG A 107 -7.18 -11.58 -13.97
CA ARG A 107 -8.45 -11.43 -13.24
C ARG A 107 -9.43 -10.54 -13.99
N ARG A 108 -8.95 -9.49 -14.66
CA ARG A 108 -9.78 -8.61 -15.49
C ARG A 108 -10.26 -9.32 -16.75
N LEU A 109 -9.40 -10.08 -17.43
CA LEU A 109 -9.79 -10.82 -18.63
C LEU A 109 -10.87 -11.88 -18.38
N ARG A 110 -10.83 -12.56 -17.23
CA ARG A 110 -11.76 -13.66 -16.91
C ARG A 110 -13.24 -13.25 -16.91
N THR A 111 -13.56 -11.99 -16.60
CA THR A 111 -14.95 -11.53 -16.45
C THR A 111 -15.36 -10.56 -17.58
N LYS A 112 -16.64 -10.55 -17.95
CA LYS A 112 -17.18 -9.59 -18.95
C LYS A 112 -16.92 -8.14 -18.53
N ASN A 113 -17.15 -7.83 -17.24
CA ASN A 113 -16.96 -6.49 -16.71
C ASN A 113 -15.47 -6.10 -16.64
N GLY A 114 -14.58 -7.03 -16.32
CA GLY A 114 -13.15 -6.76 -16.32
C GLY A 114 -12.61 -6.49 -17.73
N ARG A 115 -13.09 -7.19 -18.76
CA ARG A 115 -12.77 -6.88 -20.18
C ARG A 115 -13.20 -5.46 -20.56
N LYS A 116 -14.42 -5.04 -20.17
CA LYS A 116 -14.89 -3.65 -20.38
C LYS A 116 -14.00 -2.61 -19.69
N VAL A 117 -13.50 -2.91 -18.48
CA VAL A 117 -12.54 -2.03 -17.77
C VAL A 117 -11.25 -1.88 -18.57
N LEU A 118 -10.69 -2.98 -19.08
CA LEU A 118 -9.47 -2.93 -19.88
C LEU A 118 -9.68 -2.10 -21.16
N GLN A 119 -10.76 -2.33 -21.90
CA GLN A 119 -11.10 -1.57 -23.09
C GLN A 119 -11.20 -0.06 -22.80
N ARG A 120 -11.91 0.33 -21.74
CA ARG A 120 -12.02 1.74 -21.32
C ARG A 120 -10.65 2.34 -20.99
N ARG A 121 -9.78 1.58 -20.32
CA ARG A 121 -8.42 2.04 -19.96
C ARG A 121 -7.52 2.20 -21.19
N MET A 122 -7.65 1.31 -22.17
CA MET A 122 -6.96 1.40 -23.47
C MET A 122 -7.42 2.62 -24.25
N LEU A 123 -8.75 2.83 -24.37
CA LEU A 123 -9.32 3.99 -25.05
C LEU A 123 -8.88 5.32 -24.42
N LYS A 124 -8.71 5.34 -23.09
CA LYS A 124 -8.16 6.50 -22.38
C LYS A 124 -6.64 6.68 -22.56
N GLY A 125 -5.93 5.69 -23.10
CA GLY A 125 -4.47 5.73 -23.26
C GLY A 125 -3.69 5.59 -21.95
N ARG A 126 -4.21 4.84 -20.96
CA ARG A 126 -3.46 4.60 -19.71
C ARG A 126 -2.23 3.74 -19.99
N ARG A 127 -1.04 4.22 -19.58
CA ARG A 127 0.24 3.47 -19.69
C ARG A 127 0.17 2.07 -19.06
N PHE A 128 -0.55 1.93 -17.95
CA PHE A 128 -0.76 0.65 -17.27
C PHE A 128 -2.24 0.31 -17.20
N LEU A 129 -2.62 -0.87 -17.71
CA LEU A 129 -4.01 -1.31 -17.75
C LEU A 129 -4.45 -2.01 -16.46
N SER A 130 -3.57 -2.78 -15.83
CA SER A 130 -3.85 -3.49 -14.58
C SER A 130 -2.57 -3.61 -13.74
N HIS A 131 -2.71 -4.15 -12.52
CA HIS A 131 -1.62 -4.34 -11.58
C HIS A 131 -0.62 -5.43 -11.97
#